data_AF-A0A439L1K3-F1
#
_entry.id   AF-A0A439L1K3-F1
#
_cell.length_a   1.000
_cell.length_b   1.000
_cell.length_c   1.000
_cell.angle_alpha   90.00
_cell.angle_beta   90.00
_cell.angle_gamma   90.00
#
_symmetry.space_group_name_H-M   'P 1'
#
loop_
_entity.id
_entity.type
_entity.pdbx_description
1 polymer ?
#
loop_
_entity_poly.entity_id
_entity_poly.type
_entity_poly.pdbx_seq_one_letter_code
_entity_poly.pdbx_strand_id
1 'polypeptide(L)'
;MLTAHADQGATPAQMSEAYRAVPARDAAAYLSEDAFSTKRHLENCIAIYGNGYDDIRASAIEAIASGRAAFWTTSTYSAARTVDLPLALNRGVGIREALEQAFPAWCADRREAAMETIVPLNTKAVNALALAYAQISGSFFEDAELEARRMRDCRRAVA
;
A
#
# COMPACT_ATOMS: atom_id res chain seq x y z
N MET A 1 -23.77 -9.77 58.01
CA MET A 1 -24.59 -10.22 56.87
C MET A 1 -24.15 -9.43 55.65
N LEU A 2 -23.33 -10.03 54.78
CA LEU A 2 -22.93 -9.43 53.49
C LEU A 2 -23.99 -9.78 52.44
N THR A 3 -24.64 -8.78 51.86
CA THR A 3 -25.44 -8.92 50.64
C THR A 3 -24.55 -8.68 49.42
N ALA A 4 -24.38 -9.72 48.61
CA ALA A 4 -23.70 -9.66 47.33
C ALA A 4 -24.54 -8.88 46.30
N HIS A 5 -23.98 -7.81 45.73
CA HIS A 5 -24.52 -7.18 44.53
C HIS A 5 -24.07 -7.96 43.31
N ALA A 6 -25.03 -8.62 42.65
CA ALA A 6 -24.81 -9.31 41.38
C ALA A 6 -24.63 -8.27 40.26
N ASP A 7 -23.46 -8.31 39.65
CA ASP A 7 -23.06 -7.60 38.45
C ASP A 7 -23.94 -8.04 37.26
N GLN A 8 -24.81 -7.15 36.79
CA GLN A 8 -25.67 -7.42 35.63
C GLN A 8 -24.90 -7.12 34.34
N GLY A 9 -24.06 -8.08 33.92
CA GLY A 9 -23.42 -8.06 32.62
C GLY A 9 -24.45 -8.04 31.48
N ALA A 10 -24.22 -7.16 30.50
CA ALA A 10 -25.07 -7.03 29.32
C ALA A 10 -25.18 -8.37 28.58
N THR A 11 -26.38 -8.69 28.11
CA THR A 11 -26.64 -9.96 27.41
C THR A 11 -25.99 -9.99 26.02
N PRO A 12 -25.61 -11.18 25.49
CA PRO A 12 -25.02 -11.31 24.15
C PRO A 12 -25.88 -10.70 23.02
N ALA A 13 -27.20 -10.68 23.21
CA ALA A 13 -28.14 -10.04 22.29
C ALA A 13 -27.94 -8.52 22.20
N GLN A 14 -27.71 -7.86 23.34
CA GLN A 14 -27.45 -6.41 23.40
C GLN A 14 -26.08 -6.04 22.81
N MET A 15 -25.08 -6.92 22.94
CA MET A 15 -23.78 -6.73 22.27
C MET A 15 -23.88 -6.83 20.74
N SER A 16 -24.76 -7.70 20.21
CA SER A 16 -24.95 -7.87 18.76
C SER A 16 -25.60 -6.65 18.09
N GLU A 17 -26.42 -5.91 18.83
CA GLU A 17 -27.13 -4.73 18.33
C GLU A 17 -26.24 -3.49 18.38
N ALA A 18 -25.37 -3.38 19.39
CA ALA A 18 -24.31 -2.36 19.46
C ALA A 18 -23.26 -2.50 18.34
N TYR A 19 -23.00 -3.73 17.87
CA TYR A 19 -22.13 -3.98 16.70
C TYR A 19 -22.81 -3.75 15.35
N ARG A 20 -24.13 -3.51 15.32
CA ARG A 20 -24.90 -3.35 14.07
C ARG A 20 -24.91 -1.92 13.52
N ALA A 21 -24.35 -0.96 14.26
CA ALA A 21 -24.45 0.47 13.97
C ALA A 21 -23.09 1.18 13.83
N VAL A 22 -22.05 0.51 13.34
CA VAL A 22 -20.94 1.24 12.72
C VAL A 22 -21.42 1.65 11.32
N PRO A 23 -21.52 2.96 11.00
CA PRO A 23 -22.11 3.37 9.74
C PRO A 23 -21.27 2.87 8.58
N ALA A 24 -21.86 1.97 7.78
CA ALA A 24 -21.32 1.42 6.53
C ALA A 24 -20.95 2.48 5.46
N ARG A 25 -21.15 3.77 5.76
CA ARG A 25 -20.74 4.89 4.92
C ARG A 25 -19.22 5.00 4.76
N ASP A 26 -18.44 4.65 5.79
CA ASP A 26 -16.98 4.63 5.66
C ASP A 26 -16.52 3.45 4.79
N ALA A 27 -17.10 2.26 4.97
CA ALA A 27 -16.77 1.08 4.15
C ALA A 27 -17.09 1.30 2.66
N ALA A 28 -18.17 2.02 2.33
CA ALA A 28 -18.49 2.37 0.94
C ALA A 28 -17.47 3.34 0.32
N ALA A 29 -16.94 4.29 1.08
CA ALA A 29 -15.85 5.17 0.63
C ALA A 29 -14.51 4.41 0.45
N TYR A 30 -14.34 3.26 1.11
CA TYR A 30 -13.24 2.33 0.85
C TYR A 30 -13.42 1.49 -0.42
N LEU A 31 -14.66 1.30 -0.89
CA LEU A 31 -14.98 0.44 -2.04
C LEU A 31 -14.91 1.19 -3.38
N SER A 32 -15.10 2.51 -3.39
CA SER A 32 -14.79 3.35 -4.55
C SER A 32 -13.38 3.92 -4.40
N GLU A 33 -12.44 3.45 -5.22
CA GLU A 33 -11.12 4.08 -5.33
C GLU A 33 -11.29 5.53 -5.81
N ASP A 34 -10.91 6.49 -4.95
CA ASP A 34 -10.95 7.91 -5.23
C ASP A 34 -9.70 8.59 -4.66
N ALA A 35 -9.45 9.84 -5.05
CA ALA A 35 -8.24 10.56 -4.63
C ALA A 35 -8.12 10.68 -3.10
N PHE A 36 -9.24 10.73 -2.37
CA PHE A 36 -9.24 10.84 -0.92
C PHE A 36 -8.86 9.51 -0.27
N SER A 37 -9.44 8.40 -0.71
CA SER A 37 -9.13 7.06 -0.20
C SER A 37 -7.69 6.66 -0.54
N THR A 38 -7.19 6.98 -1.74
CA THR A 38 -5.77 6.77 -2.10
C THR A 38 -4.82 7.62 -1.26
N LYS A 39 -5.16 8.90 -1.01
CA LYS A 39 -4.33 9.76 -0.13
C LYS A 39 -4.30 9.24 1.30
N ARG A 40 -5.44 8.81 1.85
CA ARG A 40 -5.51 8.18 3.17
C ARG A 40 -4.65 6.92 3.23
N HIS A 41 -4.65 6.14 2.15
CA HIS A 41 -3.81 4.96 2.04
C HIS A 41 -2.31 5.30 2.03
N LEU A 42 -1.88 6.35 1.33
CA LEU A 42 -0.51 6.88 1.39
C LEU A 42 -0.09 7.24 2.82
N GLU A 43 -0.94 7.97 3.58
CA GLU A 43 -0.64 8.32 4.97
C GLU A 43 -0.52 7.07 5.86
N ASN A 44 -1.36 6.06 5.62
CA ASN A 44 -1.22 4.77 6.31
C ASN A 44 0.10 4.09 5.96
N CYS A 45 0.53 4.09 4.69
CA CYS A 45 1.83 3.55 4.29
C CYS A 45 2.99 4.29 4.97
N ILE A 46 2.96 5.62 5.04
CA ILE A 46 3.99 6.41 5.74
C ILE A 46 4.06 6.03 7.22
N ALA A 47 2.90 5.95 7.89
CA ALA A 47 2.82 5.56 9.29
C ALA A 47 3.30 4.11 9.51
N ILE A 48 2.92 3.20 8.60
CA ILE A 48 3.32 1.79 8.64
C ILE A 48 4.80 1.66 8.39
N TYR A 49 5.41 2.26 7.37
CA TYR A 49 6.81 2.00 7.03
C TYR A 49 7.79 2.92 7.78
N GLY A 50 7.31 4.00 8.36
CA GLY A 50 8.12 4.94 9.14
C GLY A 50 9.12 5.72 8.28
N ASN A 51 8.85 5.84 6.98
CA ASN A 51 9.65 6.61 6.04
C ASN A 51 8.87 7.87 5.60
N GLY A 52 9.43 9.05 5.85
CA GLY A 52 8.78 10.34 5.64
C GLY A 52 9.42 11.15 4.51
N TYR A 53 9.65 10.53 3.35
CA TYR A 53 10.36 11.20 2.26
C TYR A 53 9.46 12.25 1.59
N ASP A 54 9.73 13.53 1.85
CA ASP A 54 8.88 14.65 1.42
C ASP A 54 8.69 14.71 -0.11
N ASP A 55 9.77 14.54 -0.88
CA ASP A 55 9.70 14.57 -2.35
C ASP A 55 8.86 13.43 -2.93
N ILE A 56 8.99 12.24 -2.35
CA ILE A 56 8.22 11.07 -2.76
C ILE A 56 6.76 11.27 -2.39
N ARG A 57 6.47 11.80 -1.19
CA ARG A 57 5.11 12.09 -0.74
C ARG A 57 4.46 13.13 -1.65
N ALA A 58 5.16 14.21 -1.97
CA ALA A 58 4.68 15.25 -2.88
C ALA A 58 4.34 14.68 -4.26
N SER A 59 5.26 13.91 -4.86
CA SER A 59 5.03 13.28 -6.17
C SER A 59 3.88 12.26 -6.16
N ALA A 60 3.72 11.48 -5.08
CA ALA A 60 2.60 10.57 -4.92
C ALA A 60 1.26 11.33 -4.85
N ILE A 61 1.20 12.41 -4.08
CA ILE A 61 0.00 13.27 -3.99
C ILE A 61 -0.37 13.85 -5.36
N GLU A 62 0.63 14.31 -6.14
CA GLU A 62 0.41 14.82 -7.49
C GLU A 62 -0.13 13.73 -8.44
N ALA A 63 0.44 12.53 -8.39
CA ALA A 63 -0.02 11.39 -9.18
C ALA A 63 -1.47 11.01 -8.83
N ILE A 64 -1.80 10.98 -7.53
CA ILE A 64 -3.16 10.73 -7.02
C ILE A 64 -4.13 11.79 -7.53
N ALA A 65 -3.80 13.08 -7.39
CA ALA A 65 -4.63 14.19 -7.85
C ALA A 65 -4.87 14.16 -9.36
N SER A 66 -3.89 13.67 -10.12
CA SER A 66 -3.96 13.51 -11.57
C SER A 66 -4.65 12.20 -12.00
N GLY A 67 -5.08 11.36 -11.07
CA GLY A 67 -5.64 10.04 -11.35
C GLY A 67 -4.66 9.09 -12.06
N ARG A 68 -3.35 9.26 -11.89
CA ARG A 68 -2.30 8.40 -12.44
C ARG A 68 -1.97 7.24 -11.47
N ALA A 69 -1.17 6.30 -11.93
CA ALA A 69 -0.59 5.29 -11.05
C ALA A 69 0.26 5.98 -9.97
N ALA A 70 0.02 5.64 -8.71
CA ALA A 70 0.72 6.21 -7.57
C ALA A 70 1.38 5.10 -6.75
N PHE A 71 2.62 5.34 -6.35
CA PHE A 71 3.49 4.36 -5.72
C PHE A 71 4.12 4.92 -4.46
N TRP A 72 4.36 4.01 -3.51
CA TRP A 72 5.17 4.22 -2.32
C TRP A 72 6.28 3.17 -2.25
N THR A 73 7.10 3.20 -1.19
CA THR A 73 8.16 2.21 -0.97
C THR A 73 8.20 1.72 0.46
N THR A 74 8.53 0.43 0.64
CA THR A 74 8.91 -0.16 1.93
C THR A 74 10.39 0.11 2.26
N SER A 75 11.18 0.62 1.32
CA SER A 75 12.62 0.83 1.48
C SER A 75 12.95 1.93 2.49
N THR A 76 14.02 1.68 3.24
CA THR A 76 14.65 2.66 4.13
C THR A 76 15.87 3.30 3.47
N TYR A 77 16.31 4.45 3.98
CA TYR A 77 17.33 5.32 3.38
C TYR A 77 18.64 4.60 3.00
N SER A 78 19.01 3.51 3.69
CA SER A 78 20.19 2.71 3.37
C SER A 78 20.14 2.04 1.99
N ALA A 79 18.97 2.00 1.34
CA ALA A 79 18.77 1.45 0.01
C ALA A 79 18.39 2.56 -1.00
N ALA A 80 19.24 3.59 -1.13
CA ALA A 80 18.97 4.78 -1.94
C ALA A 80 18.37 4.49 -3.34
N ARG A 81 18.89 3.49 -4.04
CA ARG A 81 18.39 3.11 -5.39
C ARG A 81 16.93 2.66 -5.41
N THR A 82 16.48 1.95 -4.38
CA THR A 82 15.08 1.50 -4.28
C THR A 82 14.18 2.53 -3.64
N VAL A 83 14.74 3.38 -2.75
CA VAL A 83 14.04 4.51 -2.15
C VAL A 83 13.57 5.51 -3.21
N ASP A 84 14.40 5.79 -4.22
CA ASP A 84 14.07 6.79 -5.24
C ASP A 84 13.16 6.27 -6.36
N LEU A 85 12.92 4.96 -6.45
CA LEU A 85 12.07 4.38 -7.51
C LEU A 85 10.68 5.02 -7.57
N PRO A 86 9.91 5.12 -6.46
CA PRO A 86 8.57 5.69 -6.53
C PRO A 86 8.57 7.15 -7.01
N LEU A 87 9.64 7.92 -6.79
CA LEU A 87 9.74 9.29 -7.30
C LEU A 87 9.67 9.33 -8.83
N ALA A 88 10.44 8.47 -9.51
CA ALA A 88 10.42 8.37 -10.96
C ALA A 88 9.06 7.87 -11.47
N LEU A 89 8.51 6.84 -10.82
CA LEU A 89 7.22 6.25 -11.22
C LEU A 89 6.06 7.23 -11.06
N ASN A 90 6.01 7.96 -9.94
CA ASN A 90 5.00 8.98 -9.68
C ASN A 90 5.12 10.16 -10.66
N ARG A 91 6.31 10.42 -11.22
CA ARG A 91 6.53 11.39 -12.30
C ARG A 91 6.16 10.86 -13.69
N GLY A 92 5.73 9.61 -13.80
CA GLY A 92 5.22 9.01 -15.03
C GLY A 92 6.26 8.22 -15.84
N VAL A 93 7.45 7.99 -15.30
CA VAL A 93 8.43 7.09 -15.91
C VAL A 93 7.91 5.65 -15.84
N GLY A 94 8.09 4.88 -16.92
CA GLY A 94 7.68 3.48 -16.94
C GLY A 94 8.49 2.62 -15.96
N ILE A 95 7.87 1.60 -15.36
CA ILE A 95 8.53 0.75 -14.33
C ILE A 95 9.81 0.11 -14.86
N ARG A 96 9.77 -0.47 -16.07
CA ARG A 96 10.96 -1.06 -16.70
C ARG A 96 12.08 -0.03 -16.87
N GLU A 97 11.75 1.15 -17.38
CA GLU A 97 12.72 2.22 -17.61
C GLU A 97 13.35 2.71 -16.29
N ALA A 98 12.53 2.93 -15.26
CA ALA A 98 13.01 3.33 -13.93
C ALA A 98 13.93 2.27 -13.32
N LEU A 99 13.61 0.98 -13.47
CA LEU A 99 14.44 -0.13 -12.99
C LEU A 99 15.73 -0.27 -13.80
N GLU A 100 15.72 -0.05 -15.11
CA GLU A 100 16.93 -0.07 -15.94
C GLU A 100 17.88 1.08 -15.61
N GLN A 101 17.35 2.26 -15.29
CA GLN A 101 18.12 3.41 -14.83
C GLN A 101 18.73 3.17 -13.44
N ALA A 102 17.93 2.66 -12.49
CA ALA A 102 18.38 2.40 -11.12
C ALA A 102 19.31 1.18 -11.01
N PHE A 103 19.07 0.14 -11.82
CA PHE A 103 19.79 -1.13 -11.85
C PHE A 103 20.25 -1.44 -13.28
N PRO A 104 21.41 -0.92 -13.70
CA PRO A 104 21.99 -1.20 -15.01
C PRO A 104 22.29 -2.69 -15.21
N ALA A 105 22.59 -3.08 -16.46
CA ALA A 105 22.71 -4.49 -16.87
C ALA A 105 23.61 -5.37 -15.98
N TRP A 106 24.69 -4.81 -15.43
CA TRP A 106 25.62 -5.53 -14.55
C TRP A 106 25.05 -5.87 -13.15
N CYS A 107 23.87 -5.35 -12.79
CA CYS A 107 23.13 -5.68 -11.57
C CYS A 107 21.63 -5.93 -11.84
N ALA A 108 21.32 -6.44 -13.05
CA ALA A 108 19.94 -6.68 -13.48
C ALA A 108 19.21 -7.73 -12.61
N ASP A 109 19.95 -8.64 -11.98
CA ASP A 109 19.48 -9.63 -11.02
C ASP A 109 18.75 -9.01 -9.81
N ARG A 110 19.04 -7.75 -9.49
CA ARG A 110 18.42 -7.04 -8.35
C ARG A 110 17.10 -6.35 -8.68
N ARG A 111 16.70 -6.31 -9.96
CA ARG A 111 15.49 -5.60 -10.40
C ARG A 111 14.22 -6.20 -9.81
N GLU A 112 14.16 -7.52 -9.71
CA GLU A 112 13.02 -8.21 -9.13
C GLU A 112 12.86 -7.88 -7.64
N ALA A 113 13.93 -8.01 -6.86
CA ALA A 113 13.95 -7.61 -5.45
C ALA A 113 13.63 -6.11 -5.26
N ALA A 114 14.05 -5.25 -6.20
CA ALA A 114 13.69 -3.84 -6.16
C ALA A 114 12.18 -3.61 -6.35
N MET A 115 11.53 -4.38 -7.24
CA MET A 115 10.07 -4.31 -7.43
C MET A 115 9.29 -4.73 -6.18
N GLU A 116 9.82 -5.67 -5.39
CA GLU A 116 9.19 -6.09 -4.12
C GLU A 116 9.12 -4.95 -3.10
N THR A 117 9.99 -3.95 -3.23
CA THR A 117 9.96 -2.77 -2.35
C THR A 117 8.90 -1.74 -2.73
N ILE A 118 8.29 -1.87 -3.92
CA ILE A 118 7.29 -0.92 -4.41
C ILE A 118 5.93 -1.28 -3.84
N VAL A 119 5.27 -0.28 -3.26
CA VAL A 119 3.90 -0.41 -2.72
C VAL A 119 2.94 0.32 -3.68
N PRO A 120 2.04 -0.39 -4.38
CA PRO A 120 1.03 0.25 -5.21
C PRO A 120 -0.04 0.90 -4.34
N LEU A 121 -0.35 2.17 -4.59
CA LEU A 121 -1.35 2.91 -3.79
C LEU A 121 -2.76 2.84 -4.37
N ASN A 122 -2.88 2.54 -5.66
CA ASN A 122 -4.15 2.49 -6.38
C ASN A 122 -4.16 1.37 -7.43
N THR A 123 -5.33 1.06 -7.98
CA THR A 123 -5.55 -0.04 -8.92
C THR A 123 -4.71 0.14 -10.19
N LYS A 124 -4.52 1.39 -10.65
CA LYS A 124 -3.64 1.68 -11.79
C LYS A 124 -2.18 1.30 -11.51
N ALA A 125 -1.70 1.53 -10.29
CA ALA A 125 -0.37 1.12 -9.85
C ALA A 125 -0.25 -0.40 -9.71
N VAL A 126 -1.29 -1.08 -9.20
CA VAL A 126 -1.35 -2.55 -9.14
C VAL A 126 -1.20 -3.14 -10.54
N ASN A 127 -2.04 -2.70 -11.49
CA ASN A 127 -2.00 -3.18 -12.87
C ASN A 127 -0.64 -2.91 -13.54
N ALA A 128 -0.06 -1.73 -13.30
CA ALA A 128 1.25 -1.38 -13.84
C ALA A 128 2.35 -2.31 -13.29
N LEU A 129 2.32 -2.59 -11.99
CA LEU A 129 3.30 -3.45 -11.32
C LEU A 129 3.14 -4.92 -11.75
N ALA A 130 1.91 -5.41 -11.88
CA ALA A 130 1.62 -6.75 -12.39
C ALA A 130 2.20 -6.95 -13.81
N LEU A 131 1.97 -5.97 -14.69
CA LEU A 131 2.53 -5.98 -16.05
C LEU A 131 4.07 -5.96 -16.03
N ALA A 132 4.67 -5.20 -15.12
CA ALA A 132 6.12 -5.13 -15.00
C ALA A 132 6.74 -6.46 -14.54
N TYR A 133 6.14 -7.14 -13.56
CA TYR A 133 6.56 -8.48 -13.14
C TYR A 133 6.51 -9.47 -14.31
N ALA A 134 5.39 -9.50 -15.05
CA ALA A 134 5.25 -10.36 -16.21
C ALA A 134 6.32 -10.10 -17.29
N GLN A 135 6.74 -8.85 -17.48
CA GLN A 135 7.74 -8.46 -18.47
C GLN A 135 9.19 -8.71 -18.03
N ILE A 136 9.49 -8.56 -16.73
CA ILE A 136 10.87 -8.51 -16.23
C ILE A 136 11.32 -9.87 -15.68
N SER A 137 10.53 -10.49 -14.81
CA SER A 137 10.88 -11.77 -14.20
C SER A 137 10.22 -12.96 -14.91
N GLY A 138 9.26 -12.71 -15.80
CA GLY A 138 8.45 -13.78 -16.41
C GLY A 138 7.56 -14.48 -15.39
N SER A 139 7.48 -13.96 -14.17
CA SER A 139 6.63 -14.42 -13.09
C SER A 139 5.26 -13.75 -13.18
N PHE A 140 4.21 -14.55 -13.07
CA PHE A 140 2.85 -14.05 -12.91
C PHE A 140 2.60 -13.89 -11.42
N PHE A 141 2.77 -12.69 -10.88
CA PHE A 141 2.19 -12.36 -9.59
C PHE A 141 0.69 -12.17 -9.80
N GLU A 142 -0.13 -12.90 -9.04
CA GLU A 142 -1.58 -12.75 -9.11
C GLU A 142 -1.95 -11.35 -8.63
N ASP A 143 -2.84 -10.66 -9.36
CA ASP A 143 -3.33 -9.32 -9.00
C ASP A 143 -3.80 -9.26 -7.53
N ALA A 144 -4.30 -10.38 -7.00
CA ALA A 144 -4.69 -10.55 -5.60
C ALA A 144 -3.53 -10.38 -4.59
N GLU A 145 -2.31 -10.78 -4.92
CA GLU A 145 -1.14 -10.58 -4.04
C GLU A 145 -0.71 -9.12 -4.02
N LEU A 146 -0.70 -8.45 -5.19
CA LEU A 146 -0.36 -7.04 -5.28
C LEU A 146 -1.43 -6.14 -4.67
N GLU A 147 -2.70 -6.52 -4.84
CA GLU A 147 -3.82 -5.89 -4.13
C GLU A 147 -3.76 -6.17 -2.62
N ALA A 148 -3.27 -7.34 -2.20
CA ALA A 148 -2.98 -7.60 -0.79
C ALA A 148 -1.81 -6.73 -0.28
N ARG A 149 -0.78 -6.45 -1.07
CA ARG A 149 0.31 -5.49 -0.71
C ARG A 149 -0.20 -4.06 -0.60
N ARG A 150 -1.19 -3.68 -1.41
CA ARG A 150 -1.94 -2.43 -1.25
C ARG A 150 -2.74 -2.44 0.06
N MET A 151 -3.38 -3.55 0.43
CA MET A 151 -4.29 -3.56 1.58
C MET A 151 -3.64 -3.95 2.94
N ARG A 152 -2.47 -4.60 2.94
CA ARG A 152 -1.79 -5.09 4.16
C ARG A 152 -0.63 -4.21 4.61
N ASP A 153 -0.52 -4.11 5.93
CA ASP A 153 0.75 -3.87 6.61
C ASP A 153 1.68 -5.09 6.38
N CYS A 154 2.63 -4.96 5.45
CA CYS A 154 3.58 -6.03 5.13
C CYS A 154 4.60 -6.34 6.25
N ARG A 155 4.57 -5.64 7.41
CA ARG A 155 5.40 -6.03 8.57
C ARG A 155 4.87 -7.26 9.29
N ARG A 156 3.57 -7.53 9.19
CA ARG A 156 2.98 -8.77 9.73
C ARG A 156 3.02 -9.86 8.65
N ALA A 157 4.24 -10.31 8.34
CA ALA A 157 4.39 -11.71 7.96
C ALA A 157 3.74 -12.54 9.08
N VAL A 158 2.81 -13.40 8.71
CA VAL A 158 2.15 -14.34 9.62
C VAL A 158 3.24 -15.06 10.40
N ALA A 159 3.22 -14.91 11.73
CA ALA A 159 4.10 -15.63 12.65
C ALA A 159 3.87 -17.14 12.54
#